data_AF-A0A842NYS8-F1
#
_entry.id   AF-A0A842NYS8-F1
#
_cell.length_a   1.000
_cell.length_b   1.000
_cell.length_c   1.000
_cell.angle_alpha   90.00
_cell.angle_beta   90.00
_cell.angle_gamma   90.00
#
_symmetry.space_group_name_H-M   'P 1'
#
loop_
_entity.id
_entity.type
_entity.pdbx_description
1 polymer ?
#
loop_
_entity_poly.entity_id
_entity_poly.type
_entity_poly.pdbx_seq_one_letter_code
_entity_poly.pdbx_strand_id
1 'polypeptide(L)'
;MRISDISVKKLENNELEKELPEFYELKDVVENCLGHINDPVFNHVLNVLKSLQRVTESANERIKNYLKQKIDYATRKELLFLGAVLHDIAKKDTIVKREDGTTSCLNHEEIGAIKSKKILERFELSDKEKNIITDIVKYHGDLHQTINLKNKNLEEDYEKLRKKTSNVFLELIILVLSDILSSQLNESNPEEFKFQTEFYKNVIENY
;
A
#
# COMPACT_ATOMS: atom_id res chain seq x y z
N MET A 1 -1.87 -16.21 14.19
CA MET A 1 -0.74 -15.24 14.24
C MET A 1 -1.29 -13.88 14.58
N ARG A 2 -0.58 -13.08 15.36
CA ARG A 2 -0.95 -11.69 15.66
C ARG A 2 -0.21 -10.75 14.72
N ILE A 3 -0.78 -9.57 14.44
CA ILE A 3 -0.08 -8.55 13.64
C ILE A 3 1.25 -8.16 14.30
N SER A 4 1.28 -8.09 15.62
CA SER A 4 2.49 -7.79 16.42
C SER A 4 3.64 -8.78 16.21
N ASP A 5 3.37 -9.96 15.65
CA ASP A 5 4.39 -10.96 15.37
C ASP A 5 5.22 -10.60 14.13
N ILE A 6 4.69 -9.69 13.28
CA ILE A 6 5.31 -9.23 12.03
C ILE A 6 6.09 -7.93 12.28
N SER A 7 7.28 -7.84 11.70
CA SER A 7 8.04 -6.60 11.61
C SER A 7 8.83 -6.56 10.32
N VAL A 8 9.21 -5.36 9.88
CA VAL A 8 10.07 -5.17 8.70
C VAL A 8 11.35 -6.01 8.80
N LYS A 9 11.99 -6.03 9.98
CA LYS A 9 13.22 -6.80 10.21
C LYS A 9 13.00 -8.30 10.03
N LYS A 10 11.91 -8.85 10.57
CA LYS A 10 11.59 -10.28 10.41
C LYS A 10 11.27 -10.64 8.96
N LEU A 11 10.55 -9.77 8.25
CA LEU A 11 10.26 -9.94 6.83
C LEU A 11 11.57 -9.97 6.02
N GLU A 12 12.42 -8.96 6.22
CA GLU A 12 13.73 -8.81 5.56
C GLU A 12 14.68 -9.99 5.84
N ASN A 13 14.65 -10.55 7.05
CA ASN A 13 15.47 -11.71 7.45
C ASN A 13 14.89 -13.08 7.03
N ASN A 14 13.76 -13.13 6.33
CA ASN A 14 13.06 -14.37 5.99
C ASN A 14 12.56 -15.20 7.19
N GLU A 15 12.35 -14.55 8.34
CA GLU A 15 11.90 -15.23 9.56
C GLU A 15 10.42 -15.66 9.52
N LEU A 16 9.65 -15.19 8.53
CA LEU A 16 8.21 -15.42 8.39
C LEU A 16 7.85 -16.24 7.14
N GLU A 17 8.82 -16.91 6.52
CA GLU A 17 8.64 -17.60 5.23
C GLU A 17 7.61 -18.74 5.30
N LYS A 18 7.46 -19.38 6.48
CA LYS A 18 6.48 -20.43 6.68
C LYS A 18 5.07 -19.87 6.91
N GLU A 19 4.99 -18.72 7.56
CA GLU A 19 3.74 -18.08 7.96
C GLU A 19 3.11 -17.26 6.81
N LEU A 20 3.96 -16.61 6.01
CA LEU A 20 3.59 -15.73 4.90
C LEU A 20 4.34 -16.07 3.61
N PRO A 21 4.30 -17.33 3.12
CA PRO A 21 5.02 -17.73 1.91
C PRO A 21 4.70 -16.84 0.70
N GLU A 22 3.45 -16.39 0.56
CA GLU A 22 3.01 -15.54 -0.54
C GLU A 22 3.77 -14.20 -0.60
N PHE A 23 4.19 -13.67 0.54
CA PHE A 23 5.00 -12.44 0.57
C PHE A 23 6.40 -12.69 0.00
N TYR A 24 6.97 -13.86 0.24
CA TYR A 24 8.30 -14.22 -0.25
C TYR A 24 8.31 -14.62 -1.73
N GLU A 25 7.18 -15.04 -2.29
CA GLU A 25 7.01 -15.23 -3.74
C GLU A 25 7.23 -13.94 -4.55
N LEU A 26 7.09 -12.76 -3.91
CA LEU A 26 7.37 -11.46 -4.53
C LEU A 26 8.85 -11.28 -4.90
N LYS A 27 9.76 -12.11 -4.37
CA LYS A 27 11.19 -12.11 -4.77
C LYS A 27 11.39 -12.47 -6.24
N ASP A 28 10.45 -13.21 -6.82
CA ASP A 28 10.50 -13.62 -8.22
C ASP A 28 9.91 -12.56 -9.17
N VAL A 29 9.44 -11.44 -8.64
CA VAL A 29 8.70 -10.43 -9.39
C VAL A 29 9.55 -9.17 -9.49
N VAL A 30 9.80 -8.74 -10.72
CA VAL A 30 10.54 -7.50 -11.01
C VAL A 30 9.68 -6.66 -11.92
N GLU A 31 9.36 -5.44 -11.48
CA GLU A 31 8.61 -4.48 -12.27
C GLU A 31 9.52 -3.58 -13.09
N ASN A 32 9.09 -3.27 -14.30
CA ASN A 32 9.75 -2.35 -15.20
C ASN A 32 8.70 -1.49 -15.92
N CYS A 33 8.31 -0.38 -15.31
CA CYS A 33 7.33 0.56 -15.81
C CYS A 33 7.65 1.99 -15.32
N LEU A 34 6.79 2.95 -15.65
CA LEU A 34 6.94 4.31 -15.14
C LEU A 34 6.84 4.30 -13.61
N GLY A 35 7.86 4.82 -12.92
CA GLY A 35 7.95 4.78 -11.46
C GLY A 35 8.67 3.55 -10.88
N HIS A 36 8.86 2.47 -11.66
CA HIS A 36 9.55 1.26 -11.23
C HIS A 36 10.50 0.77 -12.32
N ILE A 37 11.79 1.08 -12.22
CA ILE A 37 12.82 0.73 -13.21
C ILE A 37 13.58 -0.50 -12.69
N ASN A 38 13.26 -1.68 -13.24
CA ASN A 38 13.78 -2.98 -12.79
C ASN A 38 13.71 -3.17 -11.26
N ASP A 39 12.56 -2.82 -10.68
CA ASP A 39 12.32 -2.78 -9.24
C ASP A 39 11.82 -4.15 -8.74
N PRO A 40 12.58 -4.89 -7.90
CA PRO A 40 12.11 -6.13 -7.31
C PRO A 40 10.98 -5.86 -6.30
N VAL A 41 9.80 -6.42 -6.54
CA VAL A 41 8.58 -6.10 -5.76
C VAL A 41 8.77 -6.40 -4.26
N PHE A 42 9.46 -7.48 -3.90
CA PHE A 42 9.78 -7.77 -2.50
C PHE A 42 10.54 -6.61 -1.82
N ASN A 43 11.57 -6.07 -2.49
CA ASN A 43 12.35 -4.96 -1.96
C ASN A 43 11.54 -3.67 -1.93
N HIS A 44 10.74 -3.44 -2.97
CA HIS A 44 9.81 -2.32 -3.03
C HIS A 44 8.89 -2.30 -1.81
N VAL A 45 8.16 -3.39 -1.53
CA VAL A 45 7.25 -3.45 -0.37
C VAL A 45 8.00 -3.22 0.95
N LEU A 46 9.21 -3.77 1.13
CA LEU A 46 10.02 -3.49 2.32
C LEU A 46 10.36 -1.99 2.46
N ASN A 47 10.67 -1.31 1.35
CA ASN A 47 10.91 0.12 1.34
C ASN A 47 9.64 0.92 1.66
N VAL A 48 8.49 0.50 1.13
CA VAL A 48 7.18 1.08 1.48
C VAL A 48 6.93 0.97 2.98
N LEU A 49 7.19 -0.18 3.60
CA LEU A 49 7.02 -0.35 5.06
C LEU A 49 7.95 0.55 5.88
N LYS A 50 9.22 0.71 5.44
CA LYS A 50 10.17 1.64 6.07
C LYS A 50 9.69 3.10 5.91
N SER A 51 9.17 3.44 4.75
CA SER A 51 8.61 4.77 4.46
C SER A 51 7.35 5.05 5.30
N LEU A 52 6.46 4.06 5.41
CA LEU A 52 5.26 4.07 6.24
C LEU A 52 5.58 4.35 7.71
N GLN A 53 6.61 3.70 8.25
CA GLN A 53 7.07 3.98 9.61
C GLN A 53 7.48 5.44 9.76
N ARG A 54 8.32 5.96 8.86
CA ARG A 54 8.76 7.37 8.89
C ARG A 54 7.59 8.35 8.79
N VAL A 55 6.67 8.13 7.85
CA VAL A 55 5.50 9.00 7.63
C VAL A 55 4.60 8.99 8.86
N THR A 56 4.33 7.83 9.45
CA THR A 56 3.45 7.75 10.63
C THR A 56 4.11 8.28 11.91
N GLU A 57 5.43 8.20 12.04
CA GLU A 57 6.18 8.76 13.17
C GLU A 57 6.30 10.28 13.12
N SER A 58 6.46 10.85 11.92
CA SER A 58 6.54 12.30 11.71
C SER A 58 5.18 12.98 11.67
N ALA A 59 4.08 12.22 11.57
CA ALA A 59 2.73 12.77 11.52
C ALA A 59 2.36 13.58 12.77
N ASN A 60 1.41 14.51 12.60
CA ASN A 60 0.87 15.30 13.70
C ASN A 60 0.09 14.44 14.71
N GLU A 61 -0.19 15.00 15.89
CA GLU A 61 -0.86 14.26 16.97
C GLU A 61 -2.29 13.81 16.61
N ARG A 62 -2.98 14.53 15.73
CA ARG A 62 -4.32 14.13 15.28
C ARG A 62 -4.27 12.83 14.49
N ILE A 63 -3.33 12.72 13.55
CA ILE A 63 -3.09 11.49 12.78
C ILE A 63 -2.61 10.35 13.70
N LYS A 64 -1.68 10.63 14.62
CA LYS A 64 -1.22 9.62 15.59
C LYS A 64 -2.36 9.10 16.46
N ASN A 65 -3.25 9.97 16.93
CA ASN A 65 -4.41 9.58 17.71
C ASN A 65 -5.42 8.78 16.87
N TYR A 66 -5.63 9.15 15.62
CA TYR A 66 -6.42 8.36 14.68
C TYR A 66 -5.86 6.95 14.51
N LEU A 67 -4.55 6.82 14.24
CA LEU A 67 -3.89 5.53 14.03
C LEU A 67 -3.86 4.64 15.29
N LYS A 68 -3.94 5.24 16.49
CA LYS A 68 -4.06 4.52 17.78
C LYS A 68 -5.47 3.99 18.05
N GLN A 69 -6.49 4.44 17.32
CA GLN A 69 -7.85 3.95 17.50
C GLN A 69 -7.91 2.45 17.20
N LYS A 70 -8.63 1.72 18.05
CA LYS A 70 -8.88 0.30 17.84
C LYS A 70 -10.10 0.09 16.97
N ILE A 71 -9.99 -0.85 16.04
CA ILE A 71 -11.11 -1.48 15.38
C ILE A 71 -11.18 -2.87 15.95
N ASP A 72 -12.11 -3.11 16.86
CA ASP A 72 -12.18 -4.31 17.69
C ASP A 72 -10.89 -4.54 18.50
N TYR A 73 -9.96 -5.37 18.03
CA TYR A 73 -8.80 -5.80 18.80
C TYR A 73 -7.51 -5.03 18.43
N ALA A 74 -7.31 -4.79 17.14
CA ALA A 74 -6.14 -4.18 16.53
C ALA A 74 -6.33 -2.67 16.33
N THR A 75 -5.22 -1.94 16.38
CA THR A 75 -5.18 -0.52 16.06
C THR A 75 -5.22 -0.30 14.54
N ARG A 76 -5.74 0.86 14.11
CA ARG A 76 -5.67 1.26 12.70
C ARG A 76 -4.24 1.24 12.16
N LYS A 77 -3.24 1.58 12.99
CA LYS A 77 -1.81 1.47 12.62
C LYS A 77 -1.40 0.04 12.27
N GLU A 78 -1.82 -0.94 13.07
CA GLU A 78 -1.53 -2.36 12.83
C GLU A 78 -2.22 -2.86 11.56
N LEU A 79 -3.48 -2.48 11.35
CA LEU A 79 -4.23 -2.84 10.13
C LEU A 79 -3.61 -2.21 8.88
N LEU A 80 -3.20 -0.94 8.95
CA LEU A 80 -2.47 -0.26 7.88
C LEU A 80 -1.13 -0.94 7.58
N PHE A 81 -0.37 -1.31 8.61
CA PHE A 81 0.89 -2.02 8.44
C PHE A 81 0.69 -3.36 7.72
N LEU A 82 -0.29 -4.16 8.13
CA LEU A 82 -0.58 -5.44 7.46
C LEU A 82 -1.15 -5.24 6.06
N GLY A 83 -1.98 -4.21 5.83
CA GLY A 83 -2.43 -3.82 4.50
C GLY A 83 -1.25 -3.46 3.58
N ALA A 84 -0.26 -2.73 4.09
CA ALA A 84 0.96 -2.39 3.35
C ALA A 84 1.82 -3.61 3.02
N VAL A 85 1.91 -4.61 3.90
CA VAL A 85 2.59 -5.88 3.61
C VAL A 85 1.93 -6.62 2.43
N LEU A 86 0.62 -6.48 2.28
CA LEU A 86 -0.19 -7.24 1.33
C LEU A 86 -0.60 -6.47 0.07
N HIS A 87 -0.36 -5.17 -0.02
CA HIS A 87 -0.94 -4.33 -1.08
C HIS A 87 -0.62 -4.83 -2.50
N ASP A 88 0.61 -5.32 -2.70
CA ASP A 88 1.12 -5.82 -3.97
C ASP A 88 1.18 -7.36 -4.07
N ILE A 89 0.56 -8.08 -3.13
CA ILE A 89 0.72 -9.54 -2.97
C ILE A 89 0.32 -10.36 -4.22
N ALA A 90 -0.49 -9.77 -5.10
CA ALA A 90 -0.96 -10.39 -6.32
C ALA A 90 -0.18 -9.98 -7.57
N LYS A 91 0.86 -9.14 -7.48
CA LYS A 91 1.71 -8.83 -8.64
C LYS A 91 2.37 -10.10 -9.20
N LYS A 92 2.70 -11.07 -8.35
CA LYS A 92 3.14 -12.41 -8.79
C LYS A 92 2.15 -13.11 -9.71
N ASP A 93 0.85 -12.94 -9.44
CA ASP A 93 -0.23 -13.61 -10.16
C ASP A 93 -0.61 -12.90 -11.46
N THR A 94 -0.28 -11.60 -11.60
CA THR A 94 -0.78 -10.74 -12.68
C THR A 94 0.31 -10.12 -13.54
N ILE A 95 1.58 -10.26 -13.17
CA ILE A 95 2.67 -9.65 -13.93
C ILE A 95 2.73 -10.22 -15.35
N VAL A 96 2.72 -9.32 -16.32
CA VAL A 96 2.92 -9.61 -17.74
C VAL A 96 4.14 -8.85 -18.21
N LYS A 97 5.12 -9.55 -18.75
CA LYS A 97 6.30 -8.96 -19.40
C LYS A 97 6.06 -8.82 -20.90
N ARG A 98 6.30 -7.64 -21.43
CA ARG A 98 6.16 -7.31 -22.86
C ARG A 98 7.48 -7.50 -23.60
N GLU A 99 7.41 -7.50 -24.93
CA GLU A 99 8.58 -7.69 -25.81
C GLU A 99 9.62 -6.57 -25.64
N ASP A 100 9.18 -5.34 -25.36
CA ASP A 100 10.06 -4.18 -25.09
C ASP A 100 10.72 -4.22 -23.71
N GLY A 101 10.47 -5.27 -22.93
CA GLY A 101 11.00 -5.45 -21.58
C GLY A 101 10.22 -4.73 -20.49
N THR A 102 9.16 -4.00 -20.82
CA THR A 102 8.27 -3.39 -19.81
C THR A 102 7.36 -4.45 -19.18
N THR A 103 6.86 -4.15 -17.99
CA THR A 103 5.91 -5.01 -17.27
C THR A 103 4.61 -4.29 -16.95
N SER A 104 3.55 -5.04 -16.75
CA SER A 104 2.28 -4.54 -16.24
C SER A 104 1.62 -5.57 -15.33
N CYS A 105 1.01 -5.11 -14.24
CA CYS A 105 0.31 -5.93 -13.25
C CYS A 105 -1.18 -5.55 -13.24
N LEU A 106 -1.89 -5.75 -14.35
CA LEU A 106 -3.29 -5.34 -14.45
C LEU A 106 -4.16 -6.12 -13.45
N ASN A 107 -5.09 -5.43 -12.77
CA ASN A 107 -6.06 -6.02 -11.84
C ASN A 107 -5.44 -6.69 -10.60
N HIS A 108 -4.19 -6.35 -10.25
CA HIS A 108 -3.53 -6.90 -9.07
C HIS A 108 -4.20 -6.47 -7.77
N GLU A 109 -4.91 -5.34 -7.76
CA GLU A 109 -5.61 -4.82 -6.60
C GLU A 109 -6.82 -5.72 -6.22
N GLU A 110 -7.65 -6.10 -7.20
CA GLU A 110 -8.80 -6.98 -6.97
C GLU A 110 -8.36 -8.41 -6.61
N ILE A 111 -7.38 -8.94 -7.35
CA ILE A 111 -6.83 -10.27 -7.08
C ILE A 111 -6.11 -10.28 -5.73
N GLY A 112 -5.40 -9.21 -5.40
CA GLY A 112 -4.72 -8.99 -4.13
C GLY A 112 -5.69 -8.97 -2.97
N ALA A 113 -6.83 -8.31 -3.10
CA ALA A 113 -7.86 -8.29 -2.06
C ALA A 113 -8.45 -9.69 -1.81
N ILE A 114 -8.72 -10.47 -2.87
CA ILE A 114 -9.21 -11.85 -2.77
C ILE A 114 -8.15 -12.77 -2.12
N LYS A 115 -6.90 -12.65 -2.55
CA LYS A 115 -5.76 -13.41 -2.00
C LYS A 115 -5.53 -13.06 -0.53
N SER A 116 -5.59 -11.77 -0.20
CA SER A 116 -5.46 -11.26 1.17
C SER A 116 -6.50 -11.85 2.11
N LYS A 117 -7.78 -11.98 1.69
CA LYS A 117 -8.80 -12.64 2.53
C LYS A 117 -8.36 -14.03 2.99
N LYS A 118 -7.79 -14.83 2.09
CA LYS A 118 -7.30 -16.19 2.43
C LYS A 118 -6.08 -16.15 3.36
N ILE A 119 -5.14 -15.24 3.12
CA ILE A 119 -3.95 -15.06 3.97
C ILE A 119 -4.38 -14.65 5.39
N LEU A 120 -5.36 -13.75 5.50
CA LEU A 120 -5.84 -13.20 6.77
C LEU A 120 -6.57 -14.22 7.65
N GLU A 121 -6.99 -15.37 7.12
CA GLU A 121 -7.50 -16.48 7.95
C GLU A 121 -6.44 -17.07 8.89
N ARG A 122 -5.15 -16.84 8.63
CA ARG A 122 -4.05 -17.24 9.53
C ARG A 122 -3.88 -16.31 10.73
N PHE A 123 -4.60 -15.19 10.74
CA PHE A 123 -4.46 -14.14 11.75
C PHE A 123 -5.61 -14.15 12.74
N GLU A 124 -5.31 -13.74 13.97
CA GLU A 124 -6.30 -13.51 15.03
C GLU A 124 -7.02 -12.17 14.79
N LEU A 125 -7.89 -12.11 13.78
CA LEU A 125 -8.62 -10.90 13.37
C LEU A 125 -10.14 -11.12 13.29
N SER A 126 -10.90 -10.09 13.63
CA SER A 126 -12.33 -9.99 13.36
C SER A 126 -12.60 -9.78 11.88
N ASP A 127 -13.83 -10.08 11.43
CA ASP A 127 -14.22 -9.83 10.05
C ASP A 127 -14.13 -8.34 9.67
N LYS A 128 -14.34 -7.44 10.64
CA LYS A 128 -14.24 -6.00 10.43
C LYS A 128 -12.79 -5.57 10.19
N GLU A 129 -11.85 -6.12 10.94
CA GLU A 129 -10.41 -5.88 10.77
C GLU A 129 -9.91 -6.44 9.43
N LYS A 130 -10.34 -7.66 9.07
CA LYS A 130 -10.04 -8.27 7.78
C LYS A 130 -10.55 -7.40 6.62
N ASN A 131 -11.79 -6.90 6.73
CA ASN A 131 -12.38 -6.03 5.72
C ASN A 131 -11.58 -4.73 5.52
N ILE A 132 -11.13 -4.09 6.61
CA ILE A 132 -10.26 -2.90 6.52
C ILE A 132 -8.98 -3.21 5.73
N ILE A 133 -8.29 -4.30 6.07
CA ILE A 133 -7.05 -4.68 5.38
C ILE A 133 -7.33 -4.96 3.91
N THR A 134 -8.41 -5.68 3.59
CA THR A 134 -8.75 -6.00 2.20
C THR A 134 -9.19 -4.79 1.40
N ASP A 135 -9.84 -3.80 2.03
CA ASP A 135 -10.20 -2.53 1.38
C ASP A 135 -8.94 -1.70 1.09
N ILE A 136 -7.96 -1.69 2.01
CA ILE A 136 -6.65 -1.06 1.76
C ILE A 136 -5.99 -1.69 0.53
N VAL A 137 -5.91 -3.02 0.47
CA VAL A 137 -5.33 -3.73 -0.69
C VAL A 137 -6.14 -3.48 -1.97
N LYS A 138 -7.47 -3.47 -1.90
CA LYS A 138 -8.32 -3.29 -3.08
C LYS A 138 -8.23 -1.89 -3.69
N TYR A 139 -8.09 -0.87 -2.85
CA TYR A 139 -8.23 0.52 -3.28
C TYR A 139 -6.93 1.32 -3.29
N HIS A 140 -5.77 0.73 -2.98
CA HIS A 140 -4.49 1.45 -2.99
C HIS A 140 -4.15 2.04 -4.37
N GLY A 141 -4.44 1.30 -5.46
CA GLY A 141 -4.23 1.78 -6.83
C GLY A 141 -5.18 2.89 -7.28
N ASP A 142 -6.40 2.98 -6.71
CA ASP A 142 -7.41 3.97 -7.11
C ASP A 142 -6.91 5.42 -6.90
N LEU A 143 -6.15 5.66 -5.81
CA LEU A 143 -5.60 6.98 -5.50
C LEU A 143 -4.50 7.39 -6.50
N HIS A 144 -3.60 6.48 -6.88
CA HIS A 144 -2.61 6.72 -7.93
C HIS A 144 -3.25 7.12 -9.27
N GLN A 145 -4.35 6.43 -9.63
CA GLN A 145 -5.09 6.71 -10.86
C GLN A 145 -5.90 8.00 -10.80
N THR A 146 -6.33 8.42 -9.60
CA THR A 146 -7.15 9.60 -9.40
C THR A 146 -6.30 10.87 -9.25
N ILE A 147 -5.25 10.81 -8.44
CA ILE A 147 -4.37 11.94 -8.13
C ILE A 147 -3.21 11.94 -9.11
N ASN A 148 -3.42 12.53 -10.27
CA ASN A 148 -2.34 12.79 -11.21
C ASN A 148 -2.54 14.06 -12.04
N LEU A 149 -1.46 14.58 -12.61
CA LEU A 149 -1.45 15.82 -13.40
C LEU A 149 -2.36 15.76 -14.65
N LYS A 150 -2.69 14.56 -15.12
CA LYS A 150 -3.52 14.37 -16.32
C LYS A 150 -5.01 14.30 -15.99
N ASN A 151 -5.39 14.20 -14.71
CA ASN A 151 -6.80 14.15 -14.32
C ASN A 151 -7.45 15.54 -14.40
N LYS A 152 -8.33 15.71 -15.40
CA LYS A 152 -9.06 16.97 -15.63
C LYS A 152 -10.21 17.20 -14.64
N ASN A 153 -10.70 16.16 -13.97
CA ASN A 153 -11.82 16.20 -13.03
C ASN A 153 -11.37 15.83 -11.61
N LEU A 154 -10.11 16.14 -11.27
CA LEU A 154 -9.45 15.72 -10.04
C LEU A 154 -10.31 15.91 -8.78
N GLU A 155 -10.90 17.08 -8.59
CA GLU A 155 -11.70 17.39 -7.40
C GLU A 155 -12.92 16.46 -7.27
N GLU A 156 -13.66 16.27 -8.37
CA GLU A 156 -14.85 15.43 -8.39
C GLU A 156 -14.50 13.96 -8.17
N ASP A 157 -13.47 13.46 -8.86
CA ASP A 157 -13.05 12.06 -8.77
C ASP A 157 -12.46 11.75 -7.38
N TYR A 158 -11.68 12.68 -6.82
CA TYR A 158 -11.17 12.58 -5.46
C TYR A 158 -12.31 12.52 -4.43
N GLU A 159 -13.31 13.39 -4.52
CA GLU A 159 -14.44 13.38 -3.57
C GLU A 159 -15.30 12.11 -3.70
N LYS A 160 -15.46 11.58 -4.92
CA LYS A 160 -16.11 10.27 -5.13
C LYS A 160 -15.32 9.15 -4.46
N LEU A 161 -14.00 9.12 -4.69
CA LEU A 161 -13.13 8.10 -4.10
C LEU A 161 -13.10 8.20 -2.57
N ARG A 162 -12.96 9.41 -2.03
CA ARG A 162 -12.98 9.68 -0.58
C ARG A 162 -14.26 9.20 0.09
N LYS A 163 -15.42 9.38 -0.55
CA LYS A 163 -16.69 8.85 -0.03
C LYS A 163 -16.71 7.32 -0.09
N LYS A 164 -16.31 6.74 -1.23
CA LYS A 164 -16.25 5.28 -1.46
C LYS A 164 -15.35 4.57 -0.45
N THR A 165 -14.22 5.17 -0.09
CA THR A 165 -13.21 4.57 0.80
C THR A 165 -13.19 5.20 2.20
N SER A 166 -14.25 5.90 2.60
CA SER A 166 -14.29 6.69 3.84
C SER A 166 -13.90 5.94 5.12
N ASN A 167 -14.07 4.62 5.16
CA ASN A 167 -13.68 3.75 6.27
C ASN A 167 -12.16 3.55 6.42
N VAL A 168 -11.41 3.63 5.31
CA VAL A 168 -9.95 3.39 5.20
C VAL A 168 -9.20 4.54 4.51
N PHE A 169 -9.88 5.68 4.29
CA PHE A 169 -9.39 6.74 3.43
C PHE A 169 -8.04 7.29 3.89
N LEU A 170 -7.89 7.52 5.20
CA LEU A 170 -6.64 8.07 5.72
C LEU A 170 -5.50 7.04 5.67
N GLU A 171 -5.80 5.76 5.91
CA GLU A 171 -4.86 4.66 5.71
C GLU A 171 -4.36 4.60 4.26
N LEU A 172 -5.27 4.74 3.29
CA LEU A 172 -4.92 4.78 1.86
C LEU A 172 -4.02 5.97 1.51
N ILE A 173 -4.35 7.18 1.99
CA ILE A 173 -3.52 8.38 1.77
C ILE A 173 -2.10 8.17 2.30
N ILE A 174 -1.96 7.62 3.50
CA ILE A 174 -0.66 7.37 4.12
C ILE A 174 0.12 6.27 3.39
N LEU A 175 -0.56 5.17 3.00
CA LEU A 175 0.05 4.09 2.24
C LEU A 175 0.57 4.59 0.89
N VAL A 176 -0.26 5.29 0.13
CA VAL A 176 0.08 5.76 -1.22
C VAL A 176 1.20 6.81 -1.19
N LEU A 177 1.20 7.72 -0.21
CA LEU A 177 2.36 8.59 0.00
C LEU A 177 3.64 7.78 0.26
N SER A 178 3.55 6.74 1.10
CA SER A 178 4.70 5.90 1.46
C SER A 178 5.23 5.11 0.26
N ASP A 179 4.31 4.65 -0.59
CA ASP A 179 4.57 3.95 -1.84
C ASP A 179 5.28 4.85 -2.85
N ILE A 180 4.75 6.04 -3.14
CA ILE A 180 5.37 7.03 -4.03
C ILE A 180 6.78 7.40 -3.56
N LEU A 181 6.96 7.64 -2.26
CA LEU A 181 8.26 7.94 -1.66
C LEU A 181 9.28 6.79 -1.76
N SER A 182 8.82 5.57 -2.05
CA SER A 182 9.65 4.37 -2.21
C SER A 182 9.82 3.94 -3.67
N SER A 183 9.13 4.61 -4.59
CA SER A 183 9.24 4.42 -6.04
C SER A 183 10.38 5.24 -6.65
N GLN A 184 10.70 4.98 -7.92
CA GLN A 184 11.60 5.80 -8.75
C GLN A 184 10.82 6.87 -9.56
N LEU A 185 9.62 7.27 -9.12
CA LEU A 185 8.83 8.30 -9.81
C LEU A 185 9.54 9.66 -9.78
N ASN A 186 10.28 9.99 -8.72
CA ASN A 186 11.05 11.24 -8.66
C ASN A 186 12.12 11.34 -9.76
N GLU A 187 12.65 10.20 -10.24
CA GLU A 187 13.64 10.17 -11.31
C GLU A 187 12.98 10.12 -12.69
N SER A 188 11.93 9.30 -12.82
CA SER A 188 11.28 9.04 -14.10
C SER A 188 10.24 10.09 -14.50
N ASN A 189 9.61 10.74 -13.53
CA ASN A 189 8.65 11.83 -13.73
C ASN A 189 8.60 12.77 -12.50
N PRO A 190 9.61 13.67 -12.35
CA PRO A 190 9.75 14.52 -11.16
C PRO A 190 8.56 15.46 -10.91
N GLU A 191 7.91 15.94 -11.98
CA GLU A 191 6.76 16.84 -11.86
C GLU A 191 5.56 16.13 -11.23
N GLU A 192 5.26 14.91 -11.69
CA GLU A 192 4.20 14.08 -11.15
C GLU A 192 4.50 13.69 -9.70
N PHE A 193 5.73 13.26 -9.41
CA PHE A 193 6.17 12.96 -8.05
C PHE A 193 5.96 14.12 -7.09
N LYS A 194 6.38 15.33 -7.49
CA LYS A 194 6.21 16.53 -6.67
C LYS A 194 4.72 16.82 -6.43
N PHE A 195 3.92 16.83 -7.49
CA PHE A 195 2.49 17.07 -7.41
C PHE A 195 1.79 16.11 -6.45
N GLN A 196 2.00 14.80 -6.61
CA GLN A 196 1.35 13.79 -5.79
C GLN A 196 1.81 13.88 -4.33
N THR A 197 3.12 14.00 -4.08
CA THR A 197 3.63 14.05 -2.71
C THR A 197 3.18 15.31 -1.97
N GLU A 198 3.11 16.47 -2.64
CA GLU A 198 2.55 17.69 -2.05
C GLU A 198 1.06 17.55 -1.76
N PHE A 199 0.28 16.95 -2.67
CA PHE A 199 -1.14 16.69 -2.47
C PHE A 199 -1.38 15.83 -1.22
N TYR A 200 -0.74 14.66 -1.12
CA TYR A 200 -0.96 13.75 0.00
C TYR A 200 -0.47 14.31 1.34
N LYS A 201 0.66 15.03 1.35
CA LYS A 201 1.14 15.73 2.55
C LYS A 201 0.13 16.77 3.03
N ASN A 202 -0.41 17.58 2.12
CA ASN A 202 -1.43 18.58 2.45
C ASN A 202 -2.69 17.91 3.05
N VAL A 203 -3.15 16.79 2.48
CA VAL A 203 -4.27 16.03 3.04
C VAL A 203 -3.98 15.55 4.46
N ILE A 204 -2.78 15.02 4.73
CA ILE A 204 -2.39 14.54 6.07
C ILE A 204 -2.27 15.71 7.07
N GLU A 205 -1.72 16.85 6.65
CA GLU A 205 -1.54 18.04 7.48
C GLU A 205 -2.88 18.67 7.88
N ASN A 206 -3.87 18.62 6.99
CA ASN A 206 -5.18 19.25 7.18
C ASN A 206 -6.32 18.27 7.53
N TYR A 207 -6.04 16.97 7.66
CA TYR A 207 -7.04 15.96 8.04
C TYR A 207 -7.66 16.27 9.38
#